data_AF-A0A2H0V199-F1
#
_entry.id   AF-A0A2H0V199-F1
#
_cell.length_a   1.000
_cell.length_b   1.000
_cell.length_c   1.000
_cell.angle_alpha   90.00
_cell.angle_beta   90.00
_cell.angle_gamma   90.00
#
_symmetry.space_group_name_H-M   'P 1'
#
loop_
_entity.id
_entity.type
_entity.pdbx_description
1 polymer ?
#
loop_
_entity_poly.entity_id
_entity_poly.type
_entity_poly.pdbx_seq_one_letter_code
_entity_poly.pdbx_strand_id
1 'polypeptide(L)'
;VCFSKTEDADCGQVYPLERSVEGEYEPISTSLIQLFMGPTAEEKEQGYTSLFSQKTAYILKWVKITGGNVADVNLNDIREIIPNASSSCGSAQLLAEIENTIRQHGNIEKIRIAIDGDPQVFYDWIQIGCQDDLCDSAPFEAGLQ
;
A
#
# COMPACT_ATOMS: atom_id res chain seq x y z
N VAL A 1 3.25 8.92 -6.10
CA VAL A 1 2.23 8.26 -5.25
C VAL A 1 0.91 8.20 -6.00
N CYS A 2 -0.02 7.33 -5.62
CA CYS A 2 -1.36 7.28 -6.21
C CYS A 2 -2.43 7.39 -5.10
N PHE A 3 -3.41 8.27 -5.28
CA PHE A 3 -4.52 8.46 -4.34
C PHE A 3 -5.86 8.45 -5.08
N SER A 4 -6.94 8.08 -4.40
CA SER A 4 -8.31 8.28 -4.93
C SER A 4 -8.71 9.76 -4.92
N LYS A 5 -9.84 10.09 -5.56
CA LYS A 5 -10.49 11.40 -5.44
C LYS A 5 -11.92 11.28 -4.92
N THR A 6 -12.39 12.34 -4.29
CA THR A 6 -13.68 12.37 -3.56
C THR A 6 -14.91 12.21 -4.48
N GLU A 7 -14.77 12.46 -5.78
CA GLU A 7 -15.88 12.45 -6.73
C GLU A 7 -16.08 11.10 -7.44
N ASP A 8 -15.21 10.12 -7.18
CA ASP A 8 -15.23 8.85 -7.90
C ASP A 8 -16.15 7.81 -7.24
N ALA A 9 -17.03 7.23 -8.05
CA ALA A 9 -17.87 6.11 -7.65
C ALA A 9 -17.13 4.76 -7.76
N ASP A 10 -16.01 4.71 -8.50
CA ASP A 10 -15.17 3.52 -8.61
C ASP A 10 -14.11 3.54 -7.52
N CYS A 11 -14.29 2.66 -6.54
CA CYS A 11 -13.42 2.56 -5.38
C CYS A 11 -12.01 2.04 -5.70
N GLY A 12 -11.78 1.48 -6.90
CA GLY A 12 -10.46 1.09 -7.38
C GLY A 12 -9.75 2.17 -8.20
N GLN A 13 -10.42 3.29 -8.50
CA GLN A 13 -9.84 4.37 -9.29
C GLN A 13 -8.88 5.20 -8.43
N VAL A 14 -7.65 5.34 -8.93
CA VAL A 14 -6.60 6.16 -8.32
C VAL A 14 -5.90 7.00 -9.36
N TYR A 15 -5.30 8.10 -8.92
CA TYR A 15 -4.65 9.08 -9.78
C TYR A 15 -3.20 9.27 -9.33
N PRO A 16 -2.25 9.26 -10.27
CA PRO A 16 -0.86 9.54 -9.95
C PRO A 16 -0.73 11.00 -9.52
N LEU A 17 0.04 11.20 -8.45
CA LEU A 17 0.45 12.50 -7.94
C LEU A 17 1.96 12.49 -7.76
N GLU A 18 2.60 13.46 -8.41
CA GLU A 18 4.04 13.67 -8.30
C GLU A 18 4.37 14.42 -7.01
N ARG A 19 5.34 13.91 -6.26
CA ARG A 19 5.91 14.57 -5.08
C ARG A 19 7.40 14.70 -5.24
N SER A 20 7.93 15.86 -4.89
CA SER A 20 9.38 16.05 -4.74
C SER A 20 9.78 15.65 -3.33
N VAL A 21 10.80 14.80 -3.21
CA VAL A 21 11.37 14.37 -1.93
C VAL A 21 12.84 14.75 -1.93
N GLU A 22 13.31 15.37 -0.85
CA GLU A 22 14.72 15.74 -0.70
C GLU A 22 15.53 14.55 -0.20
N GLY A 23 16.68 14.26 -0.84
CA GLY A 23 17.64 13.23 -0.39
C GLY A 23 17.82 12.06 -1.36
N GLU A 24 18.80 11.21 -1.07
CA GLU A 24 19.08 9.98 -1.81
C GLU A 24 18.48 8.79 -1.06
N TYR A 25 17.27 8.38 -1.44
CA TYR A 25 16.56 7.26 -0.84
C TYR A 25 16.20 6.20 -1.87
N GLU A 26 15.92 4.98 -1.42
CA GLU A 26 15.39 3.91 -2.28
C GLU A 26 14.00 4.33 -2.81
N PRO A 27 13.78 4.41 -4.14
CA PRO A 27 12.59 5.03 -4.71
C PRO A 27 11.25 4.40 -4.33
N ILE A 28 11.18 3.05 -4.25
CA ILE A 28 9.93 2.33 -3.98
C ILE A 28 9.51 2.54 -2.53
N SER A 29 10.42 2.30 -1.58
CA SER A 29 10.21 2.52 -0.15
C SER A 29 9.81 3.95 0.12
N THR A 30 10.48 4.91 -0.53
CA THR A 30 10.15 6.34 -0.39
C THR A 30 8.74 6.64 -0.88
N SER A 31 8.34 6.09 -2.03
CA SER A 31 7.00 6.30 -2.58
C SER A 31 5.92 5.69 -1.68
N LEU A 32 6.17 4.52 -1.11
CA LEU A 32 5.25 3.89 -0.15
C LEU A 32 5.15 4.68 1.16
N ILE A 33 6.27 5.16 1.71
CA ILE A 33 6.25 6.03 2.91
C ILE A 33 5.42 7.29 2.63
N GLN A 34 5.63 7.93 1.48
CA GLN A 34 4.87 9.11 1.07
C GLN A 34 3.37 8.80 0.90
N LEU A 35 3.04 7.66 0.30
CA LEU A 35 1.65 7.18 0.21
C LEU A 35 1.04 7.02 1.61
N PHE A 36 1.76 6.37 2.52
CA PHE A 36 1.27 6.06 3.86
C PHE A 36 1.18 7.28 4.79
N MET A 37 1.82 8.40 4.47
CA MET A 37 1.55 9.69 5.12
C MET A 37 0.17 10.27 4.72
N GLY A 38 -0.43 9.75 3.65
CA GLY A 38 -1.68 10.23 3.07
C GLY A 38 -1.52 11.57 2.33
N PRO A 39 -2.62 12.10 1.77
CA PRO A 39 -2.62 13.40 1.09
C PRO A 39 -2.33 14.56 2.05
N THR A 40 -1.57 15.57 1.60
CA THR A 40 -1.36 16.83 2.32
C THR A 40 -2.64 17.68 2.35
N ALA A 41 -2.63 18.81 3.07
CA ALA A 41 -3.76 19.73 3.08
C ALA A 41 -4.04 20.28 1.67
N GLU A 42 -2.99 20.69 0.96
CA GLU A 42 -3.06 21.24 -0.39
C GLU A 42 -3.52 20.21 -1.42
N GLU A 43 -3.15 18.94 -1.24
CA GLU A 43 -3.59 17.85 -2.11
C GLU A 43 -5.07 17.51 -1.85
N LYS A 44 -5.54 17.60 -0.60
CA LYS A 44 -6.97 17.45 -0.27
C LYS A 44 -7.82 18.55 -0.88
N GLU A 45 -7.30 19.79 -0.93
CA GLU A 45 -7.96 20.90 -1.64
C GLU A 45 -8.09 20.65 -3.15
N GLN A 46 -7.21 19.83 -3.72
CA GLN A 46 -7.29 19.35 -5.11
C GLN A 46 -8.19 18.11 -5.28
N GLY A 47 -8.85 17.68 -4.22
CA GLY A 47 -9.83 16.59 -4.20
C GLY A 47 -9.26 15.20 -3.90
N TYR A 48 -7.94 15.06 -3.67
CA TYR A 48 -7.33 13.78 -3.33
C TYR A 48 -7.75 13.31 -1.93
N THR A 49 -7.99 12.01 -1.82
CA THR A 49 -8.41 11.34 -0.58
C THR A 49 -7.72 9.99 -0.45
N SER A 50 -7.61 9.51 0.78
CA SER A 50 -7.01 8.21 1.11
C SER A 50 -7.47 7.76 2.49
N LEU A 51 -7.40 6.44 2.75
CA LEU A 51 -7.47 5.89 4.10
C LEU A 51 -6.21 6.23 4.91
N PHE A 52 -5.09 6.51 4.25
CA PHE A 52 -3.83 6.85 4.87
C PHE A 52 -3.84 8.29 5.42
N SER A 53 -3.05 8.48 6.47
CA SER A 53 -2.85 9.78 7.12
C SER A 53 -1.51 9.79 7.84
N GLN A 54 -1.19 10.89 8.54
CA GLN A 54 0.03 10.96 9.34
C GLN A 54 0.14 9.82 10.38
N LYS A 55 -0.98 9.23 10.81
CA LYS A 55 -0.99 8.08 11.73
C LYS A 55 -0.41 6.81 11.12
N THR A 56 -0.41 6.69 9.79
CA THR A 56 0.13 5.55 9.05
C THR A 56 1.52 5.82 8.48
N ALA A 57 2.14 6.97 8.76
CA ALA A 57 3.42 7.38 8.15
C ALA A 57 4.58 6.38 8.29
N TYR A 58 4.58 5.57 9.35
CA TYR A 58 5.68 4.65 9.71
C TYR A 58 5.25 3.17 9.67
N ILE A 59 4.26 2.83 8.85
CA ILE A 59 3.73 1.46 8.80
C ILE A 59 4.58 0.53 7.92
N LEU A 60 5.39 1.07 7.00
CA LEU A 60 6.26 0.25 6.16
C LEU A 60 7.38 -0.35 7.02
N LYS A 61 7.43 -1.68 7.13
CA LYS A 61 8.60 -2.39 7.67
C LYS A 61 9.66 -2.52 6.60
N TRP A 62 9.28 -3.02 5.43
CA TRP A 62 10.14 -3.12 4.25
C TRP A 62 9.32 -3.42 2.99
N VAL A 63 9.93 -3.16 1.84
CA VAL A 63 9.48 -3.63 0.53
C VAL A 63 10.67 -4.25 -0.20
N LYS A 64 10.45 -5.36 -0.91
CA LYS A 64 11.49 -6.05 -1.70
C LYS A 64 10.94 -6.46 -3.06
N ILE A 65 11.78 -6.36 -4.08
CA ILE A 65 11.47 -6.93 -5.40
C ILE A 65 12.17 -8.28 -5.52
N THR A 66 11.37 -9.35 -5.63
CA THR A 66 11.81 -10.74 -5.75
C THR A 66 11.60 -11.20 -7.19
N GLY A 67 12.59 -11.90 -7.77
CA GLY A 67 12.47 -12.42 -9.15
C GLY A 67 12.39 -11.36 -10.26
N GLY A 68 12.49 -10.08 -9.93
CA GLY A 68 12.46 -8.94 -10.86
C GLY A 68 11.07 -8.38 -11.18
N ASN A 69 9.99 -9.07 -10.84
CA ASN A 69 8.60 -8.69 -11.17
C ASN A 69 7.59 -8.93 -10.02
N VAL A 70 8.02 -9.43 -8.86
CA VAL A 70 7.17 -9.61 -7.67
C VAL A 70 7.58 -8.62 -6.59
N ALA A 71 6.64 -7.82 -6.10
CA ALA A 71 6.87 -6.95 -4.95
C ALA A 71 6.28 -7.56 -3.67
N ASP A 72 7.12 -7.71 -2.66
CA ASP A 72 6.75 -8.16 -1.32
C ASP A 72 6.77 -6.97 -0.37
N VAL A 73 5.62 -6.65 0.24
CA VAL A 73 5.43 -5.50 1.12
C VAL A 73 5.07 -5.98 2.52
N ASN A 74 5.88 -5.64 3.51
CA ASN A 74 5.60 -5.97 4.90
C ASN A 74 5.26 -4.71 5.69
N LEU A 75 4.11 -4.73 6.38
CA LEU A 75 3.57 -3.61 7.12
C LEU A 75 3.52 -3.94 8.62
N ASN A 76 3.59 -2.91 9.47
CA ASN A 76 3.11 -2.97 10.84
C ASN A 76 1.59 -3.20 10.86
N ASP A 77 1.05 -3.71 11.96
CA ASP A 77 -0.39 -3.85 12.11
C ASP A 77 -1.10 -2.47 12.12
N ILE A 78 -1.94 -2.24 11.11
CA ILE A 78 -2.68 -1.01 10.89
C ILE A 78 -4.19 -1.16 11.05
N ARG A 79 -4.66 -2.34 11.46
CA ARG A 79 -6.09 -2.69 11.46
C ARG A 79 -6.92 -1.78 12.36
N GLU A 80 -6.35 -1.35 13.48
CA GLU A 80 -6.99 -0.41 14.41
C GLU A 80 -6.89 1.06 13.95
N ILE A 81 -5.93 1.38 13.07
CA ILE A 81 -5.67 2.75 12.61
C ILE A 81 -6.60 3.12 11.43
N ILE A 82 -6.82 2.17 10.52
CA ILE A 82 -7.67 2.34 9.34
C ILE A 82 -8.78 1.28 9.27
N PRO A 83 -9.68 1.21 10.26
CA PRO A 83 -10.68 0.13 10.37
C PRO A 83 -11.64 0.05 9.17
N ASN A 84 -11.81 1.15 8.41
CA ASN A 84 -12.68 1.19 7.24
C ASN A 84 -12.12 0.45 6.01
N ALA A 85 -10.86 0.02 6.05
CA ALA A 85 -10.24 -0.77 4.98
C ALA A 85 -10.89 -2.15 4.78
N SER A 86 -11.62 -2.66 5.77
CA SER A 86 -12.37 -3.92 5.67
C SER A 86 -13.77 -3.75 5.04
N SER A 87 -14.14 -2.55 4.59
CA SER A 87 -15.33 -2.34 3.77
C SER A 87 -15.05 -2.67 2.30
N SER A 88 -16.09 -2.97 1.51
CA SER A 88 -15.94 -3.29 0.08
C SER A 88 -15.17 -2.21 -0.70
N CYS A 89 -15.48 -0.93 -0.47
CA CYS A 89 -14.75 0.17 -1.10
C CYS A 89 -13.40 0.45 -0.44
N GLY A 90 -13.29 0.26 0.87
CA GLY A 90 -12.03 0.46 1.58
C GLY A 90 -10.95 -0.51 1.13
N SER A 91 -11.29 -1.78 0.89
CA SER A 91 -10.32 -2.79 0.44
C SER A 91 -9.88 -2.53 -1.00
N ALA A 92 -10.82 -2.19 -1.88
CA ALA A 92 -10.53 -1.79 -3.26
C ALA A 92 -9.60 -0.56 -3.31
N GLN A 93 -9.90 0.47 -2.53
CA GLN A 93 -9.10 1.69 -2.45
C GLN A 93 -7.70 1.40 -1.92
N LEU A 94 -7.59 0.67 -0.79
CA LEU A 94 -6.31 0.34 -0.17
C LEU A 94 -5.37 -0.37 -1.15
N LEU A 95 -5.89 -1.42 -1.82
CA LEU A 95 -5.11 -2.18 -2.80
C LEU A 95 -4.75 -1.31 -4.00
N ALA A 96 -5.69 -0.56 -4.57
CA ALA A 96 -5.43 0.27 -5.73
C ALA A 96 -4.34 1.31 -5.45
N GLU A 97 -4.38 1.99 -4.31
CA GLU A 97 -3.40 3.01 -3.93
C GLU A 97 -1.99 2.42 -3.75
N ILE A 98 -1.86 1.29 -3.02
CA ILE A 98 -0.58 0.60 -2.82
C ILE A 98 -0.04 0.08 -4.15
N GLU A 99 -0.86 -0.69 -4.87
CA GLU A 99 -0.39 -1.40 -6.04
C GLU A 99 -0.02 -0.47 -7.20
N ASN A 100 -0.83 0.57 -7.47
CA ASN A 100 -0.50 1.53 -8.51
C ASN A 100 0.72 2.39 -8.13
N THR A 101 0.94 2.66 -6.84
CA THR A 101 2.16 3.35 -6.39
C THR A 101 3.40 2.49 -6.64
N ILE A 102 3.34 1.18 -6.39
CA ILE A 102 4.46 0.26 -6.65
C ILE A 102 4.74 0.14 -8.16
N ARG A 103 3.69 0.02 -8.98
CA ARG A 103 3.82 -0.11 -10.45
C ARG A 103 4.41 1.12 -11.15
N GLN A 104 4.55 2.26 -10.46
CA GLN A 104 5.31 3.40 -10.98
C GLN A 104 6.81 3.11 -11.13
N HIS A 105 7.33 2.06 -10.48
CA HIS A 105 8.77 1.77 -10.40
C HIS A 105 9.25 0.62 -11.29
N GLY A 106 8.39 0.10 -12.17
CA GLY A 106 8.76 -0.94 -13.13
C GLY A 106 7.62 -1.87 -13.51
N ASN A 107 7.93 -2.91 -14.27
CA ASN A 107 6.97 -3.94 -14.65
C ASN A 107 6.78 -4.96 -13.51
N ILE A 108 6.03 -4.54 -12.48
CA ILE A 108 5.65 -5.40 -11.35
C ILE A 108 4.34 -6.12 -11.68
N GLU A 109 4.43 -7.43 -11.91
CA GLU A 109 3.32 -8.28 -12.32
C GLU A 109 2.52 -8.77 -11.10
N LYS A 110 3.18 -8.92 -9.95
CA LYS A 110 2.55 -9.43 -8.73
C LYS A 110 2.99 -8.64 -7.50
N ILE A 111 2.03 -8.40 -6.60
CA ILE A 111 2.25 -7.67 -5.36
C ILE A 111 1.64 -8.49 -4.23
N ARG A 112 2.45 -8.79 -3.21
CA ARG A 112 2.03 -9.51 -2.00
C ARG A 112 2.20 -8.60 -0.80
N ILE A 113 1.20 -8.52 0.05
CA ILE A 113 1.19 -7.64 1.21
C ILE A 113 0.98 -8.49 2.47
N ALA A 114 1.80 -8.23 3.48
CA ALA A 114 1.73 -8.89 4.78
C ALA A 114 1.64 -7.88 5.91
N ILE A 115 0.97 -8.27 7.00
CA ILE A 115 1.05 -7.60 8.29
C ILE A 115 1.93 -8.45 9.20
N ASP A 116 2.97 -7.86 9.75
CA ASP A 116 3.91 -8.53 10.65
C ASP A 116 4.47 -9.84 10.09
N GLY A 117 4.63 -9.90 8.76
CA GLY A 117 5.12 -11.06 8.03
C GLY A 117 4.08 -12.14 7.72
N ASP A 118 2.80 -11.92 8.07
CA ASP A 118 1.70 -12.82 7.75
C ASP A 118 0.77 -12.21 6.68
N PRO A 119 0.78 -12.73 5.43
CA PRO A 119 -0.13 -12.30 4.38
C PRO A 119 -1.59 -12.62 4.70
N GLN A 120 -1.86 -13.75 5.37
CA GLN A 120 -3.23 -14.16 5.68
C GLN A 120 -3.90 -13.12 6.59
N VAL A 121 -3.17 -12.58 7.57
CA VAL A 121 -3.67 -11.49 8.44
C VAL A 121 -4.13 -10.28 7.62
N PHE A 122 -3.38 -9.92 6.57
CA PHE A 122 -3.74 -8.79 5.71
C PHE A 122 -4.98 -9.08 4.85
N TYR A 123 -4.98 -10.20 4.11
CA TYR A 123 -6.05 -10.52 3.16
C TYR A 123 -7.38 -10.91 3.83
N ASP A 124 -7.34 -11.53 5.01
CA ASP A 124 -8.53 -11.80 5.82
C ASP A 124 -9.12 -10.49 6.36
N TRP A 125 -8.27 -9.56 6.82
CA TRP A 125 -8.73 -8.27 7.32
C TRP A 125 -9.47 -7.46 6.26
N ILE A 126 -8.96 -7.40 5.02
CA ILE A 126 -9.61 -6.67 3.93
C ILE A 126 -10.76 -7.44 3.25
N GLN A 127 -11.15 -8.59 3.80
CA GLN A 127 -12.31 -9.40 3.37
C GLN A 127 -12.20 -9.96 1.94
N ILE A 128 -10.99 -10.10 1.41
CA ILE A 128 -10.75 -10.75 0.10
C ILE A 128 -10.49 -12.24 0.29
N GLY A 129 -9.98 -12.62 1.46
CA GLY A 129 -9.53 -13.97 1.73
C GLY A 129 -8.20 -14.24 1.02
N CYS A 130 -7.51 -15.24 1.53
CA CYS A 130 -6.16 -15.53 1.13
C CYS A 130 -6.16 -16.66 0.08
N GLN A 131 -5.75 -16.37 -1.17
CA GLN A 131 -5.57 -17.36 -2.24
C GLN A 131 -4.13 -17.89 -2.23
N ASP A 132 -3.91 -19.17 -2.60
CA ASP A 132 -2.66 -19.92 -2.40
C ASP A 132 -1.38 -19.15 -2.76
N ASP A 133 -1.40 -18.34 -3.82
CA ASP A 133 -0.24 -17.65 -4.32
C ASP A 133 0.02 -16.28 -3.63
N LEU A 134 -0.99 -15.70 -2.97
CA LEU A 134 -0.90 -14.49 -2.16
C LEU A 134 -0.55 -14.79 -0.69
N CYS A 135 -0.85 -16.00 -0.22
CA CYS A 135 -0.67 -16.42 1.18
C CYS A 135 0.70 -16.99 1.54
N ASP A 136 1.57 -17.16 0.56
CA ASP A 136 2.90 -17.71 0.81
C ASP A 136 3.67 -16.78 1.76
N SER A 137 3.87 -17.22 3.01
CA SER A 137 4.59 -16.50 4.06
C SER A 137 6.11 -16.64 3.92
N ALA A 138 6.60 -17.63 3.16
CA ALA A 138 8.04 -17.91 3.03
C ALA A 138 8.91 -16.67 2.65
N PRO A 139 8.46 -15.76 1.75
CA PRO A 139 9.19 -14.53 1.43
C PRO A 139 9.32 -13.57 2.62
N PHE A 140 8.40 -13.65 3.58
CA PHE A 140 8.30 -12.74 4.72
C PHE A 140 9.06 -13.25 5.95
N GLU A 141 9.22 -14.58 6.09
CA GLU A 141 9.98 -15.20 7.19
C GLU A 141 11.49 -14.88 7.12
N ALA A 142 12.03 -14.73 5.92
CA ALA A 142 13.45 -14.38 5.70
C ALA A 142 13.80 -12.94 6.11
N GLY A 143 12.82 -12.11 6.49
CA GLY A 143 13.00 -10.74 6.95
C GLY A 143 13.06 -10.57 8.48
N LEU A 144 13.06 -11.66 9.25
CA LEU A 144 13.08 -11.67 10.72
C LEU A 144 14.48 -11.83 11.34
N GLN A 145 15.57 -11.73 10.55
CA GLN A 145 16.95 -11.78 11.04
C GLN A 145 17.56 -10.40 11.23
#